data_AF-E0URC6-F1
#
_entry.id   AF-E0URC6-F1
#
_cell.length_a   1.000
_cell.length_b   1.000
_cell.length_c   1.000
_cell.angle_alpha   90.00
_cell.angle_beta   90.00
_cell.angle_gamma   90.00
#
_symmetry.space_group_name_H-M   'P 1'
#
loop_
_entity.id
_entity.type
_entity.pdbx_description
1 polymer ?
#
loop_
_entity_poly.entity_id
_entity_poly.type
_entity_poly.pdbx_seq_one_letter_code
_entity_poly.pdbx_strand_id
1 'polypeptide(L)'
;MKTRFSSLVHVKKNIMQKRERLLQQANANFNKANKALKDSLAFLQEIEPPSHGKIAEFLANRSLLDSQRAIIQHNEEWLVYTEKEVGQAKEQLKKDMIEYEKYKYLEYEEIQKALKEIKIQEAKDLDEIALMTYTNKNKEAS
;
A
#
# COMPACT_ATOMS: atom_id res chain seq x y z
N MET A 1 9.90 4.39 -24.24
CA MET A 1 11.38 4.42 -24.19
C MET A 1 11.82 3.84 -22.86
N LYS A 2 12.83 2.98 -22.84
CA LYS A 2 13.49 2.59 -21.58
C LYS A 2 14.45 3.72 -21.20
N THR A 3 14.27 4.28 -20.03
CA THR A 3 15.15 5.33 -19.47
C THR A 3 16.20 4.70 -18.56
N ARG A 4 17.14 5.51 -18.08
CA ARG A 4 18.12 5.05 -17.08
C ARG A 4 17.44 4.73 -15.74
N PHE A 5 16.27 5.32 -15.50
CA PHE A 5 15.49 5.17 -14.27
C PHE A 5 14.43 4.04 -14.33
N SER A 6 14.12 3.47 -15.50
CA SER A 6 13.04 2.49 -15.64
C SER A 6 13.19 1.26 -14.72
N SER A 7 14.41 0.76 -14.53
CA SER A 7 14.68 -0.34 -13.60
C SER A 7 14.41 0.06 -12.15
N LEU A 8 14.81 1.27 -11.77
CA LEU A 8 14.67 1.79 -10.41
C LEU A 8 13.21 2.09 -10.07
N VAL A 9 12.46 2.69 -11.01
CA VAL A 9 11.01 2.90 -10.90
C VAL A 9 10.29 1.58 -10.69
N HIS A 10 10.66 0.54 -11.46
CA HIS A 10 10.05 -0.77 -11.31
C HIS A 10 10.33 -1.39 -9.93
N VAL A 11 11.57 -1.33 -9.45
CA VAL A 11 11.94 -1.82 -8.11
C VAL A 11 11.15 -1.08 -7.03
N LYS A 12 11.09 0.26 -7.10
CA LYS A 12 10.37 1.08 -6.12
C LYS A 12 8.86 0.83 -6.14
N LYS A 13 8.27 0.62 -7.33
CA LYS A 13 6.88 0.19 -7.48
C LYS A 13 6.62 -1.14 -6.76
N ASN A 14 7.50 -2.12 -6.96
CA ASN A 14 7.36 -3.43 -6.32
C ASN A 14 7.48 -3.34 -4.79
N ILE A 15 8.36 -2.47 -4.27
CA ILE A 15 8.49 -2.20 -2.83
C ILE A 15 7.20 -1.56 -2.29
N MET A 16 6.70 -0.51 -2.94
CA MET A 16 5.45 0.15 -2.58
C MET A 16 4.28 -0.84 -2.53
N GLN A 17 4.13 -1.69 -3.56
CA GLN A 17 3.07 -2.71 -3.61
C GLN A 17 3.19 -3.75 -2.50
N LYS A 18 4.42 -4.18 -2.16
CA LYS A 18 4.64 -5.09 -1.01
C LYS A 18 4.19 -4.44 0.29
N ARG A 19 4.47 -3.14 0.47
CA ARG A 19 4.10 -2.37 1.67
C ARG A 19 2.60 -2.12 1.76
N GLU A 20 1.95 -1.91 0.63
CA GLU A 20 0.49 -1.80 0.56
C GLU A 20 -0.18 -3.11 0.99
N ARG A 21 0.33 -4.26 0.54
CA ARG A 21 -0.15 -5.58 0.99
C ARG A 21 0.06 -5.77 2.50
N LEU A 22 1.20 -5.35 3.05
CA LEU A 22 1.44 -5.40 4.49
C LEU A 22 0.44 -4.54 5.27
N LEU A 23 0.13 -3.33 4.78
CA LEU A 23 -0.90 -2.48 5.38
C LEU A 23 -2.29 -3.13 5.34
N GLN A 24 -2.64 -3.77 4.22
CA GLN A 24 -3.90 -4.52 4.10
C GLN A 24 -3.97 -5.67 5.12
N GLN A 25 -2.88 -6.42 5.30
CA GLN A 25 -2.79 -7.48 6.30
C GLN A 25 -2.91 -6.93 7.73
N ALA A 26 -2.21 -5.83 8.04
CA ALA A 26 -2.29 -5.18 9.35
C ALA A 26 -3.72 -4.71 9.67
N ASN A 27 -4.41 -4.08 8.70
CA ASN A 27 -5.81 -3.68 8.86
C ASN A 27 -6.73 -4.89 9.06
N ALA A 28 -6.50 -5.99 8.35
CA ALA A 28 -7.27 -7.22 8.54
C ALA A 28 -7.06 -7.79 9.95
N ASN A 29 -5.83 -7.76 10.48
CA ASN A 29 -5.51 -8.20 11.83
C ASN A 29 -6.16 -7.30 12.89
N PHE A 30 -6.10 -5.98 12.72
CA PHE A 30 -6.79 -5.02 13.58
C PHE A 30 -8.31 -5.27 13.62
N ASN A 31 -8.94 -5.49 12.47
CA ASN A 31 -10.37 -5.79 12.40
C ASN A 31 -10.72 -7.12 13.09
N LYS A 32 -9.86 -8.14 12.97
CA LYS A 32 -10.02 -9.41 13.69
C LYS A 32 -9.89 -9.22 15.20
N ALA A 33 -8.89 -8.46 15.66
CA ALA A 33 -8.70 -8.15 17.08
C ALA A 33 -9.90 -7.39 17.65
N ASN A 34 -10.39 -6.38 16.93
CA ASN A 34 -11.57 -5.61 17.33
C ASN A 34 -12.83 -6.49 17.40
N LYS A 35 -13.00 -7.40 16.43
CA LYS A 35 -14.10 -8.38 16.47
C LYS A 35 -13.97 -9.32 17.67
N ALA A 36 -12.79 -9.88 17.92
CA ALA A 36 -12.55 -10.77 19.06
C ALA A 36 -12.86 -10.09 20.41
N LEU A 37 -12.48 -8.81 20.55
CA LEU A 37 -12.83 -8.02 21.74
C LEU A 37 -14.36 -7.86 21.89
N LYS A 38 -15.06 -7.50 20.81
CA LYS A 38 -16.53 -7.38 20.83
C LYS A 38 -17.22 -8.68 21.17
N ASP A 39 -16.78 -9.78 20.57
CA ASP A 39 -17.32 -11.12 20.84
C ASP A 39 -17.06 -11.51 22.31
N SER A 40 -15.89 -11.16 22.86
CA SER A 40 -15.56 -11.39 24.27
C SER A 40 -16.40 -10.57 25.23
N LEU A 41 -16.70 -9.31 24.89
CA LEU A 41 -17.57 -8.45 25.68
C LEU A 41 -19.04 -8.93 25.62
N ALA A 42 -19.50 -9.39 24.46
CA ALA A 42 -20.81 -9.98 24.30
C ALA A 42 -20.96 -11.25 25.16
N PHE A 43 -19.98 -12.16 25.09
CA PHE A 43 -19.97 -13.37 25.92
C PHE A 43 -20.00 -13.06 27.42
N LEU A 44 -19.30 -12.01 27.87
CA LEU A 44 -19.35 -11.60 29.28
C LEU A 44 -20.76 -11.19 29.73
N GLN A 45 -21.58 -10.60 28.84
CA GLN A 45 -22.96 -10.22 29.13
C GLN A 45 -23.90 -11.44 29.21
N GLU A 46 -23.57 -12.53 28.53
CA GLU A 46 -24.34 -13.77 28.54
C GLU A 46 -24.10 -14.60 29.82
N ILE A 47 -23.03 -14.32 30.57
CA ILE A 47 -22.73 -15.01 31.82
C ILE A 47 -23.64 -14.49 32.95
N GLU A 48 -24.74 -15.18 33.20
CA GLU A 48 -25.63 -14.89 34.32
C GLU A 48 -25.13 -15.53 35.63
N PRO A 49 -25.20 -14.84 36.77
CA PRO A 49 -24.93 -15.42 38.07
C PRO A 49 -26.01 -16.45 38.46
N PRO A 50 -25.66 -17.62 39.02
CA PRO A 50 -26.66 -18.55 39.51
C PRO A 50 -27.42 -17.92 40.68
N SER A 51 -28.74 -17.78 40.56
CA SER A 51 -29.63 -17.25 41.62
C SER A 51 -29.92 -18.30 42.71
N HIS A 52 -29.73 -19.57 42.40
CA HIS A 52 -29.94 -20.72 43.28
C HIS A 52 -29.12 -21.90 42.75
N GLY A 53 -28.63 -22.77 43.63
CA GLY A 53 -27.79 -23.90 43.25
C GLY A 53 -26.79 -24.31 44.33
N LYS A 54 -25.85 -25.18 43.96
CA LYS A 54 -24.76 -25.62 44.86
C LYS A 54 -23.64 -24.59 44.87
N ILE A 55 -22.93 -24.45 46.00
CA ILE A 55 -21.77 -23.54 46.12
C ILE A 55 -20.70 -23.82 45.05
N ALA A 56 -20.56 -25.08 44.61
CA ALA A 56 -19.65 -25.47 43.55
C ALA A 56 -19.98 -24.81 42.20
N GLU A 57 -21.27 -24.63 41.87
CA GLU A 57 -21.72 -23.99 40.64
C GLU A 57 -21.42 -22.48 40.68
N PHE A 58 -21.58 -21.85 41.84
CA PHE A 58 -21.18 -20.46 42.05
C PHE A 58 -19.66 -20.25 41.87
N LEU A 59 -18.84 -21.14 42.45
CA LEU A 59 -17.38 -21.09 42.30
C LEU A 59 -16.95 -21.31 40.84
N ALA A 60 -17.58 -22.24 40.13
CA ALA A 60 -17.34 -22.46 38.71
C ALA A 60 -17.67 -21.21 37.88
N ASN A 61 -18.81 -20.56 38.15
CA ASN A 61 -19.17 -19.33 37.45
C ASN A 61 -18.21 -18.16 37.75
N ARG A 62 -17.77 -18.03 39.00
CA ARG A 62 -16.73 -17.06 39.38
C ARG A 62 -15.45 -17.28 38.57
N SER A 63 -15.00 -18.53 38.45
CA SER A 63 -13.82 -18.87 37.64
C SER A 63 -14.02 -18.57 36.15
N LEU A 64 -15.22 -18.79 35.62
CA LEU A 64 -15.58 -18.45 34.25
C LEU A 64 -15.48 -16.93 34.01
N LEU A 65 -16.05 -16.13 34.92
CA LEU A 65 -16.00 -14.66 34.85
C LEU A 65 -14.57 -14.13 34.93
N ASP A 66 -13.76 -14.67 35.83
CA ASP A 66 -12.37 -14.24 36.00
C ASP A 66 -11.53 -14.61 34.75
N SER A 67 -11.76 -15.80 34.18
CA SER A 67 -11.17 -16.20 32.88
C SER A 67 -11.58 -15.26 31.75
N GLN A 68 -12.87 -14.94 31.66
CA GLN A 68 -13.38 -14.06 30.61
C GLN A 68 -12.82 -12.64 30.71
N ARG A 69 -12.65 -12.11 31.92
CA ARG A 69 -11.99 -10.82 32.15
C ARG A 69 -10.54 -10.83 31.70
N ALA A 70 -9.80 -11.92 31.96
CA ALA A 70 -8.43 -12.06 31.48
C ALA A 70 -8.35 -12.09 29.94
N ILE A 71 -9.29 -12.75 29.27
CA ILE A 71 -9.39 -12.77 27.81
C ILE A 71 -9.68 -11.36 27.26
N ILE A 72 -10.60 -10.62 27.88
CA ILE A 72 -10.92 -9.25 27.48
C ILE A 72 -9.67 -8.36 27.60
N GLN A 73 -8.97 -8.42 28.74
CA GLN A 73 -7.75 -7.64 28.94
C GLN A 73 -6.70 -7.97 27.87
N HIS A 74 -6.49 -9.26 27.57
CA HIS A 74 -5.57 -9.65 26.51
C HIS A 74 -5.99 -9.10 25.13
N ASN A 75 -7.28 -9.15 24.81
CA ASN A 75 -7.80 -8.63 23.55
C ASN A 75 -7.68 -7.11 23.44
N GLU A 76 -7.83 -6.38 24.54
CA GLU A 76 -7.59 -4.92 24.60
C GLU A 76 -6.12 -4.59 24.34
N GLU A 77 -5.20 -5.29 25.01
CA GLU A 77 -3.75 -5.14 24.78
C GLU A 77 -3.37 -5.47 23.33
N TRP A 78 -3.95 -6.53 22.79
CA TRP A 78 -3.75 -6.95 21.40
C TRP A 78 -4.31 -5.93 20.40
N LEU A 79 -5.45 -5.31 20.70
CA LEU A 79 -6.02 -4.25 19.87
C LEU A 79 -5.08 -3.03 19.80
N VAL A 80 -4.54 -2.60 20.94
CA VAL A 80 -3.58 -1.50 21.00
C VAL A 80 -2.30 -1.82 20.22
N TYR A 81 -1.82 -3.07 20.32
CA TYR A 81 -0.66 -3.52 19.55
C TYR A 81 -0.92 -3.45 18.04
N THR A 82 -2.03 -4.03 17.58
CA THR A 82 -2.37 -4.06 16.14
C THR A 82 -2.68 -2.66 15.59
N GLU A 83 -3.23 -1.76 16.40
CA GLU A 83 -3.42 -0.35 16.03
C GLU A 83 -2.07 0.35 15.76
N LYS A 84 -1.08 0.13 16.63
CA LYS A 84 0.28 0.66 16.44
C LYS A 84 0.93 0.09 15.18
N GLU A 85 0.77 -1.21 14.92
CA GLU A 85 1.28 -1.84 13.69
C GLU A 85 0.67 -1.21 12.43
N VAL A 86 -0.65 -0.95 12.43
CA VAL A 86 -1.32 -0.24 11.33
C VAL A 86 -0.73 1.16 11.15
N GLY A 87 -0.51 1.90 12.25
CA GLY A 87 0.11 3.22 12.22
C GLY A 87 1.50 3.20 11.57
N GLN A 88 2.36 2.28 11.99
CA GLN A 88 3.70 2.11 11.44
C GLN A 88 3.68 1.69 9.96
N ALA A 89 2.80 0.77 9.58
CA ALA A 89 2.64 0.33 8.20
C ALA A 89 2.19 1.48 7.28
N LYS A 90 1.27 2.35 7.76
CA LYS A 90 0.84 3.56 7.03
C LYS A 90 1.99 4.53 6.82
N GLU A 91 2.78 4.80 7.86
CA GLU A 91 3.90 5.72 7.76
C GLU A 91 4.97 5.20 6.77
N GLN A 92 5.27 3.91 6.85
CA GLN A 92 6.24 3.28 5.94
C GLN A 92 5.74 3.30 4.49
N LEU A 93 4.47 2.98 4.24
CA LEU A 93 3.88 3.07 2.91
C LEU A 93 3.97 4.49 2.35
N LYS A 94 3.69 5.51 3.18
CA LYS A 94 3.80 6.91 2.76
C LYS A 94 5.22 7.26 2.31
N LYS A 95 6.25 6.83 3.04
CA LYS A 95 7.65 7.03 2.66
C LYS A 95 7.96 6.36 1.32
N ASP A 96 7.57 5.10 1.17
CA ASP A 96 7.80 4.31 -0.05
C ASP A 96 7.05 4.86 -1.27
N MET A 97 5.84 5.43 -1.08
CA MET A 97 5.09 6.13 -2.13
C MET A 97 5.80 7.42 -2.60
N ILE A 98 6.30 8.23 -1.67
CA ILE A 98 7.03 9.46 -1.99
C ILE A 98 8.29 9.12 -2.81
N GLU A 99 9.03 8.08 -2.40
CA GLU A 99 10.20 7.64 -3.16
C GLU A 99 9.83 7.17 -4.57
N TYR A 100 8.78 6.37 -4.71
CA TYR A 100 8.32 5.91 -6.02
C TYR A 100 7.96 7.07 -6.95
N GLU A 101 7.17 8.04 -6.47
CA GLU A 101 6.79 9.20 -7.27
C GLU A 101 7.99 10.09 -7.62
N LYS A 102 8.98 10.22 -6.73
CA LYS A 102 10.24 10.93 -7.03
C LYS A 102 10.96 10.32 -8.24
N TYR A 103 11.14 8.99 -8.26
CA TYR A 103 11.82 8.34 -9.39
C TYR A 103 11.01 8.36 -10.68
N LYS A 104 9.68 8.25 -10.56
CA LYS A 104 8.76 8.35 -11.70
C LYS A 104 8.81 9.75 -12.33
N TYR A 105 8.95 10.79 -11.52
CA TYR A 105 9.14 12.15 -12.02
C TYR A 105 10.47 12.31 -12.78
N LEU A 106 11.58 11.77 -12.24
CA LEU A 106 12.87 11.78 -12.93
C LEU A 106 12.83 11.03 -14.27
N GLU A 107 12.14 9.88 -14.32
CA GLU A 107 11.91 9.15 -15.57
C GLU A 107 11.11 10.00 -16.57
N TYR A 108 10.07 10.69 -16.11
CA TYR A 108 9.27 11.57 -16.95
C TYR A 108 10.12 12.69 -17.57
N GLU A 109 11.00 13.33 -16.80
CA GLU A 109 11.90 14.36 -17.32
C GLU A 109 12.87 13.82 -18.40
N GLU A 110 13.43 12.61 -18.22
CA GLU A 110 14.27 11.98 -19.24
C GLU A 110 13.49 11.68 -20.52
N ILE A 111 12.27 11.17 -20.41
CA ILE A 111 11.40 10.93 -21.57
C ILE A 111 11.09 12.23 -22.30
N GLN A 112 10.79 13.31 -21.58
CA GLN A 112 10.53 14.62 -22.18
C GLN A 112 11.75 15.15 -22.93
N LYS A 113 12.96 14.98 -22.39
CA LYS A 113 14.21 15.37 -23.08
C LYS A 113 14.41 14.55 -24.36
N ALA A 114 14.29 13.23 -24.28
CA ALA A 114 14.42 12.35 -25.44
C ALA A 114 13.39 12.66 -26.54
N LEU A 115 12.14 12.95 -26.16
CA LEU A 115 11.10 13.34 -27.13
C LEU A 115 11.40 14.68 -27.82
N LYS A 116 12.00 15.64 -27.11
CA LYS A 116 12.42 16.91 -27.71
C LYS A 116 13.55 16.69 -28.72
N GLU A 117 14.53 15.87 -28.39
CA GLU A 117 15.64 15.54 -29.30
C GLU A 117 15.14 14.86 -30.57
N ILE A 118 14.23 13.88 -30.43
CA ILE A 118 13.61 13.20 -31.59
C ILE A 118 12.85 14.18 -32.46
N LYS A 119 12.03 15.08 -31.89
CA LYS A 119 11.31 16.09 -32.67
C LYS A 119 12.24 17.04 -33.44
N ILE A 120 13.37 17.40 -32.84
CA ILE A 120 14.38 18.24 -33.52
C ILE A 120 15.03 17.48 -34.67
N GLN A 121 15.34 16.19 -34.47
CA GLN A 121 15.91 15.36 -35.52
C GLN A 121 14.92 15.14 -36.66
N GLU A 122 13.67 14.79 -36.35
CA GLU A 122 12.60 14.62 -37.33
C GLU A 122 12.36 15.89 -38.17
N ALA A 123 12.43 17.07 -37.55
CA ALA A 123 12.31 18.34 -38.27
C ALA A 123 13.48 18.57 -39.24
N LYS A 124 14.72 18.27 -38.82
CA LYS A 124 15.90 18.37 -39.71
C LYS A 124 15.83 17.39 -40.87
N ASP A 125 15.45 16.14 -40.58
CA ASP A 125 15.33 15.11 -41.61
C ASP A 125 14.24 15.48 -42.65
N LEU A 126 13.13 16.08 -42.19
CA LEU A 126 12.09 16.62 -43.08
C LEU A 126 12.59 17.77 -43.95
N ASP A 127 13.36 18.70 -43.38
CA ASP A 127 13.98 19.81 -44.12
C ASP A 127 14.98 19.29 -45.17
N GLU A 128 15.81 18.30 -44.84
CA GLU A 128 16.74 17.66 -45.77
C GLU A 128 16.01 16.95 -46.92
N ILE A 129 14.95 16.18 -46.61
CA ILE A 129 14.12 15.51 -47.63
C ILE A 129 13.46 16.54 -48.55
N ALA A 130 12.96 17.65 -48.01
CA ALA A 130 12.38 18.72 -48.80
C ALA A 130 13.42 19.35 -49.76
N LEU A 131 14.63 19.60 -49.28
CA LEU A 131 15.74 20.13 -50.10
C LEU A 131 16.14 19.15 -51.21
N MET A 132 16.27 17.85 -50.90
CA MET A 132 16.58 16.81 -51.91
C MET A 132 15.47 16.71 -52.97
N THR A 133 14.21 16.78 -52.56
CA THR A 133 13.07 16.69 -53.48
C THR A 133 12.99 17.92 -54.40
N TYR A 134 13.26 19.12 -53.86
CA TYR A 134 13.29 20.35 -54.63
C TYR A 134 14.46 20.37 -55.63
N THR A 135 15.66 19.97 -55.19
CA THR A 135 16.84 19.91 -56.07
C THR A 135 16.71 18.86 -57.18
N ASN A 136 16.09 17.71 -56.92
CA ASN A 136 15.81 16.72 -57.95
C ASN A 136 14.80 17.23 -58.99
N LYS A 137 13.73 17.94 -58.57
CA LYS A 137 12.78 18.55 -59.51
C LYS A 137 13.42 19.61 -60.42
N ASN A 138 14.36 20.40 -59.89
CA ASN A 138 15.08 21.38 -60.73
C ASN A 138 16.08 20.72 -61.70
N LYS A 139 16.62 19.55 -61.35
CA LYS A 139 17.50 18.76 -62.25
C LYS A 139 16.75 18.08 -63.39
N GLU A 140 15.48 17.72 -63.22
CA GLU A 140 14.64 17.16 -64.30
C GLU A 140 14.09 18.23 -65.26
N ALA A 141 14.15 19.50 -64.88
CA ALA A 141 13.66 20.64 -65.67
C ALA A 141 14.78 21.38 -66.46
N SER A 142 16.04 20.94 -66.34
CA SER A 142 17.20 21.42 -67.11
C SER A 142 17.69 20.34 -68.06
#